data_AF-A0A9D3X844-F1
#
_entry.id   AF-A0A9D3X844-F1
#
_cell.length_a   1.000
_cell.length_b   1.000
_cell.length_c   1.000
_cell.angle_alpha   90.00
_cell.angle_beta   90.00
_cell.angle_gamma   90.00
#
_symmetry.space_group_name_H-M   'P 1'
#
loop_
_entity.id
_entity.type
_entity.pdbx_description
1 polymer ?
#
loop_
_entity_poly.entity_id
_entity_poly.type
_entity_poly.pdbx_seq_one_letter_code
_entity_poly.pdbx_strand_id
1 'polypeptide(L)'
;MLRRSGRRSKKAGEEEEEEKPMENGVSPEQGATEASPEVGRARDGAPAACSQPSPRVRPRLVFHTQLAHGSPTGKIEGFSNVKELYTKIAQVFGISPTEILFCTLNTHKVDMQKLLGGQIGLEDFIFAHVRGDTKEVEVTKTEDALGLTITDNGAGYAFIKRIKDGSIMNRVQTVCVGDSIEAINDQSIVGCRHYEVAKMLRELPRTQPFTLRLVQPKRAFDMIGQRTKSSKCPGEGKGASGKETLRLRARGAASLEELPSAREEAAARSVDDLLESYMGIRDVELASTMVEVARECLSPADFARSLDSVLGEFAFPGEFVAEVWAAISGAKGGRK
;
A
#
# COMPACT_ATOMS: atom_id res chain seq x y z
N MET A 1 15.93 53.66 41.75
CA MET A 1 17.31 53.40 42.26
C MET A 1 17.82 52.14 41.56
N LEU A 2 18.47 52.24 40.40
CA LEU A 2 19.92 52.41 40.17
C LEU A 2 20.83 51.50 41.03
N ARG A 3 21.48 50.52 40.39
CA ARG A 3 22.95 50.20 40.36
C ARG A 3 23.14 48.78 39.79
N ARG A 4 23.62 48.58 38.55
CA ARG A 4 24.99 48.70 37.97
C ARG A 4 26.08 47.86 38.65
N SER A 5 26.63 46.90 37.88
CA SER A 5 28.08 46.68 37.60
C SER A 5 28.22 45.31 36.91
N GLY A 6 28.69 45.15 35.65
CA GLY A 6 30.05 45.39 35.14
C GLY A 6 30.88 44.10 35.27
N ARG A 7 31.74 43.62 34.35
CA ARG A 7 32.40 44.19 33.16
C ARG A 7 33.30 43.08 32.52
N ARG A 8 33.46 43.09 31.18
CA ARG A 8 34.66 42.76 30.34
C ARG A 8 35.29 41.35 30.37
N SER A 9 35.49 40.61 29.26
CA SER A 9 36.24 40.81 27.98
C SER A 9 37.70 40.30 27.99
N LYS A 10 38.00 39.30 27.14
CA LYS A 10 39.09 39.20 26.10
C LYS A 10 39.35 37.70 25.77
N LYS A 11 39.26 37.26 24.50
CA LYS A 11 40.30 37.20 23.42
C LYS A 11 41.48 36.29 23.81
N ALA A 12 42.07 35.41 22.99
CA ALA A 12 42.10 35.15 21.55
C ALA A 12 42.75 33.76 21.32
N GLY A 13 42.71 33.25 20.08
CA GLY A 13 43.52 32.09 19.65
C GLY A 13 43.06 31.51 18.32
N GLU A 14 43.31 32.25 17.23
CA GLU A 14 43.28 31.79 15.84
C GLU A 14 44.60 31.08 15.53
N GLU A 15 44.57 29.97 14.79
CA GLU A 15 45.64 29.58 13.85
C GLU A 15 44.97 29.04 12.58
N GLU A 16 44.98 29.89 11.55
CA GLU A 16 44.92 29.53 10.13
C GLU A 16 46.31 29.03 9.71
N GLU A 17 46.39 28.01 8.85
CA GLU A 17 47.54 27.88 7.95
C GLU A 17 47.05 27.70 6.50
N GLU A 18 47.68 28.49 5.64
CA GLU A 18 47.31 28.89 4.30
C GLU A 18 47.94 27.97 3.23
N GLU A 19 47.38 28.00 2.02
CA GLU A 19 47.83 27.34 0.80
C GLU A 19 49.30 27.63 0.40
N LYS A 20 49.94 26.73 -0.37
CA LYS A 20 50.26 26.92 -1.82
C LYS A 20 51.11 25.79 -2.45
N PRO A 21 51.21 25.74 -3.81
CA PRO A 21 51.32 24.51 -4.60
C PRO A 21 52.74 24.22 -5.10
N MET A 22 52.97 23.02 -5.64
CA MET A 22 54.13 22.75 -6.49
C MET A 22 53.78 21.92 -7.73
N GLU A 23 54.36 22.39 -8.83
CA GLU A 23 54.33 21.97 -10.22
C GLU A 23 55.62 21.17 -10.56
N ASN A 24 55.64 20.58 -11.75
CA ASN A 24 56.79 20.04 -12.53
C ASN A 24 57.22 18.60 -12.25
N GLY A 25 57.50 17.72 -13.23
CA GLY A 25 57.57 17.76 -14.70
C GLY A 25 57.79 16.30 -15.19
N VAL A 26 57.30 15.85 -16.37
CA VAL A 26 57.98 15.87 -17.69
C VAL A 26 59.34 15.15 -17.63
N SER A 27 59.72 14.13 -18.43
CA SER A 27 59.16 13.41 -19.59
C SER A 27 60.01 12.11 -19.83
N PRO A 28 60.48 11.74 -21.04
CA PRO A 28 59.91 10.74 -21.95
C PRO A 28 60.90 9.63 -22.39
N GLU A 29 60.44 8.58 -23.07
CA GLU A 29 61.16 7.86 -24.16
C GLU A 29 60.13 6.91 -24.82
N GLN A 30 59.66 7.07 -26.06
CA GLN A 30 60.28 7.09 -27.40
C GLN A 30 60.84 5.74 -27.89
N GLY A 31 60.46 5.39 -29.14
CA GLY A 31 61.03 4.34 -30.00
C GLY A 31 60.05 3.17 -30.25
N ALA A 32 59.11 3.20 -31.20
CA ALA A 32 59.23 3.24 -32.67
C ALA A 32 60.18 2.19 -33.26
N THR A 33 59.63 1.14 -33.92
CA THR A 33 59.86 0.82 -35.35
C THR A 33 59.11 -0.44 -35.82
N GLU A 34 58.33 -0.22 -36.89
CA GLU A 34 58.09 -1.05 -38.09
C GLU A 34 58.18 -2.59 -38.06
N ALA A 35 57.11 -3.23 -38.54
CA ALA A 35 57.16 -4.11 -39.73
C ALA A 35 55.74 -4.51 -40.21
N SER A 36 55.44 -4.23 -41.48
CA SER A 36 54.51 -5.03 -42.30
C SER A 36 55.35 -6.00 -43.14
N PRO A 37 54.82 -7.17 -43.54
CA PRO A 37 54.19 -7.30 -44.88
C PRO A 37 52.85 -8.08 -44.81
N GLU A 38 51.80 -7.61 -45.48
CA GLU A 38 51.33 -8.01 -46.83
C GLU A 38 50.59 -9.37 -46.96
N VAL A 39 49.35 -9.23 -47.46
CA VAL A 39 48.58 -10.10 -48.37
C VAL A 39 47.94 -11.39 -47.81
N GLY A 40 46.60 -11.33 -47.74
CA GLY A 40 45.72 -12.50 -47.69
C GLY A 40 44.24 -12.12 -47.86
N ARG A 41 43.76 -12.01 -49.10
CA ARG A 41 42.32 -11.96 -49.45
C ARG A 41 41.61 -13.22 -48.94
N ALA A 42 40.45 -13.08 -48.29
CA ALA A 42 39.16 -13.59 -48.79
C ALA A 42 38.04 -13.64 -47.72
N ARG A 43 36.86 -13.15 -48.15
CA ARG A 43 35.49 -13.64 -47.87
C ARG A 43 34.75 -13.19 -46.59
N ASP A 44 33.66 -12.49 -46.89
CA ASP A 44 32.29 -12.61 -46.35
C ASP A 44 32.07 -12.61 -44.84
N GLY A 45 31.39 -11.55 -44.39
CA GLY A 45 30.77 -11.49 -43.07
C GLY A 45 30.35 -10.08 -42.72
N ALA A 46 29.19 -9.64 -43.22
CA ALA A 46 28.54 -8.43 -42.73
C ALA A 46 28.41 -8.50 -41.20
N PRO A 47 28.75 -7.45 -40.43
CA PRO A 47 28.47 -7.45 -39.01
C PRO A 47 26.96 -7.35 -38.85
N ALA A 48 26.34 -8.44 -38.39
CA ALA A 48 24.97 -8.44 -37.94
C ALA A 48 24.86 -7.38 -36.84
N ALA A 49 24.24 -6.25 -37.18
CA ALA A 49 23.88 -5.22 -36.22
C ALA A 49 23.13 -5.91 -35.08
N CYS A 50 23.67 -5.80 -33.87
CA CYS A 50 22.94 -6.15 -32.66
C CYS A 50 21.67 -5.32 -32.64
N SER A 51 20.55 -5.90 -33.08
CA SER A 51 19.23 -5.37 -32.85
C SER A 51 19.02 -5.40 -31.35
N GLN A 52 19.27 -4.26 -30.70
CA GLN A 52 18.83 -4.04 -29.34
C GLN A 52 17.33 -4.38 -29.28
N PRO A 53 16.88 -5.22 -28.33
CA PRO A 53 15.46 -5.46 -28.18
C PRO A 53 14.83 -4.10 -27.89
N SER A 54 13.99 -3.63 -28.82
CA SER A 54 13.14 -2.47 -28.63
C SER A 54 12.51 -2.55 -27.24
N PRO A 55 12.56 -1.50 -26.40
CA PRO A 55 11.93 -1.53 -25.10
C PRO A 55 10.48 -1.93 -25.32
N ARG A 56 10.09 -3.10 -24.80
CA ARG A 56 8.71 -3.59 -24.91
C ARG A 56 7.83 -2.47 -24.42
N VAL A 57 7.06 -1.84 -25.33
CA VAL A 57 6.10 -0.80 -25.00
C VAL A 57 5.11 -1.47 -24.06
N ARG A 58 5.27 -1.24 -22.75
CA ARG A 58 4.31 -1.75 -21.77
C ARG A 58 2.97 -1.10 -22.14
N PRO A 59 1.89 -1.88 -22.36
CA PRO A 59 0.60 -1.29 -22.65
C PRO A 59 0.25 -0.31 -21.53
N ARG A 60 -0.18 0.90 -21.90
CA ARG A 60 -0.59 1.93 -20.95
C ARG A 60 -1.88 1.44 -20.28
N LEU A 61 -1.76 1.05 -19.02
CA LEU A 61 -2.90 0.65 -18.21
C LEU A 61 -3.64 1.91 -17.78
N VAL A 62 -4.79 2.16 -18.40
CA VAL A 62 -5.63 3.32 -18.12
C VAL A 62 -6.83 2.85 -17.31
N PHE A 63 -7.00 3.42 -16.13
CA PHE A 63 -8.15 3.16 -15.26
C PHE A 63 -9.04 4.39 -15.19
N HIS A 64 -10.32 4.15 -14.92
CA HIS A 64 -11.32 5.19 -14.74
C HIS A 64 -11.59 5.38 -13.26
N THR A 65 -11.77 6.62 -12.83
CA THR A 65 -11.99 6.95 -11.42
C THR A 65 -13.05 8.03 -11.22
N GLN A 66 -13.75 7.97 -10.08
CA GLN A 66 -14.65 9.02 -9.60
C GLN A 66 -14.50 9.18 -8.09
N LEU A 67 -14.82 10.36 -7.56
CA LEU A 67 -15.04 10.54 -6.14
C LEU A 67 -16.38 9.90 -5.75
N ALA A 68 -16.38 9.12 -4.66
CA ALA A 68 -17.53 8.33 -4.22
C ALA A 68 -18.76 9.19 -3.88
N HIS A 69 -18.56 10.45 -3.50
CA HIS A 69 -19.64 11.41 -3.23
C HIS A 69 -20.19 12.11 -4.48
N GLY A 70 -19.61 11.85 -5.65
CA GLY A 70 -20.01 12.39 -6.94
C GLY A 70 -18.95 13.33 -7.53
N SER A 71 -18.46 12.96 -8.71
CA SER A 71 -17.60 13.80 -9.55
C SER A 71 -17.74 13.39 -11.03
N PRO A 72 -17.24 14.19 -11.98
CA PRO A 72 -16.97 13.72 -13.32
C PRO A 72 -16.01 12.51 -13.32
N THR A 73 -16.03 11.71 -14.38
CA THR A 73 -15.08 10.60 -14.54
C THR A 73 -13.70 11.13 -14.89
N GLY A 74 -12.72 10.78 -14.04
CA GLY A 74 -11.30 10.96 -14.29
C GLY A 74 -10.67 9.75 -14.97
N LYS A 75 -9.51 9.97 -15.61
CA LYS A 75 -8.65 8.91 -16.16
C LYS A 75 -7.29 8.97 -15.48
N ILE A 76 -6.80 7.84 -15.02
CA ILE A 76 -5.52 7.70 -14.33
C ILE A 76 -4.69 6.57 -14.94
N GLU A 77 -3.37 6.74 -14.93
CA GLU A 77 -2.42 5.78 -15.47
C GLU A 77 -1.04 5.96 -14.80
N GLY A 78 -0.16 4.98 -14.99
CA GLY A 78 1.25 5.11 -14.61
C GLY A 78 1.50 5.14 -13.10
N PHE A 79 0.80 4.29 -12.35
CA PHE A 79 1.05 4.06 -10.92
C PHE A 79 1.52 2.62 -10.70
N SER A 80 2.41 2.45 -9.73
CA SER A 80 3.03 1.16 -9.39
C SER A 80 2.75 0.70 -7.96
N ASN A 81 2.10 1.54 -7.16
CA ASN A 81 1.73 1.28 -5.78
C ASN A 81 0.50 2.13 -5.38
N VAL A 82 -0.09 1.82 -4.23
CA VAL A 82 -1.32 2.49 -3.74
C VAL A 82 -1.08 3.99 -3.46
N LYS A 83 0.12 4.37 -3.00
CA LYS A 83 0.47 5.78 -2.74
C LYS A 83 0.51 6.61 -4.02
N GLU A 84 1.10 6.06 -5.08
CA GLU A 84 1.09 6.67 -6.42
C GLU A 84 -0.32 6.70 -6.99
N LEU A 85 -1.11 5.65 -6.81
CA LEU A 85 -2.52 5.61 -7.21
C LEU A 85 -3.29 6.79 -6.58
N TYR A 86 -3.20 6.99 -5.27
CA TYR A 86 -3.83 8.13 -4.59
C TYR A 86 -3.30 9.47 -5.09
N THR A 87 -2.01 9.57 -5.38
CA THR A 87 -1.41 10.77 -5.97
C THR A 87 -2.00 11.07 -7.35
N LYS A 88 -2.19 10.07 -8.20
CA LYS A 88 -2.80 10.23 -9.53
C LYS A 88 -4.28 10.62 -9.45
N ILE A 89 -5.04 10.00 -8.55
CA ILE A 89 -6.45 10.36 -8.31
C ILE A 89 -6.54 11.82 -7.82
N ALA A 90 -5.71 12.18 -6.85
CA ALA A 90 -5.65 13.52 -6.29
C ALA A 90 -5.34 14.59 -7.34
N GLN A 91 -4.37 14.32 -8.24
CA GLN A 91 -4.04 15.20 -9.37
C GLN A 91 -5.22 15.42 -10.31
N VAL A 92 -5.99 14.38 -10.63
CA VAL A 92 -7.12 14.48 -11.57
C VAL A 92 -8.27 15.31 -10.99
N PHE A 93 -8.50 15.23 -9.68
CA PHE A 93 -9.58 15.94 -9.01
C PHE A 93 -9.17 17.25 -8.32
N GLY A 94 -7.88 17.61 -8.36
CA GLY A 94 -7.37 18.82 -7.73
C GLY A 94 -7.50 18.84 -6.21
N ILE A 95 -7.41 17.67 -5.56
CA ILE A 95 -7.47 17.51 -4.09
C ILE A 95 -6.11 17.09 -3.53
N SER A 96 -5.92 17.15 -2.21
CA SER A 96 -4.74 16.58 -1.58
C SER A 96 -4.81 15.04 -1.54
N PRO A 97 -3.71 14.29 -1.74
CA PRO A 97 -3.69 12.84 -1.54
C PRO A 97 -4.12 12.43 -0.12
N THR A 98 -3.87 13.28 0.88
CA THR A 98 -4.27 13.07 2.28
C THR A 98 -5.78 13.18 2.49
N GLU A 99 -6.52 13.73 1.52
CA GLU A 99 -7.98 13.74 1.56
C GLU A 99 -8.60 12.41 1.15
N ILE A 100 -7.85 11.51 0.51
CA ILE A 100 -8.35 10.21 0.10
C ILE A 100 -8.22 9.23 1.27
N LEU A 101 -9.36 8.73 1.76
CA LEU A 101 -9.41 7.75 2.84
C LEU A 101 -9.12 6.35 2.33
N PHE A 102 -9.88 5.88 1.33
CA PHE A 102 -9.71 4.57 0.73
C PHE A 102 -10.40 4.51 -0.64
N CYS A 103 -10.20 3.41 -1.37
CA CYS A 103 -10.86 3.18 -2.65
C CYS A 103 -11.70 1.90 -2.63
N THR A 104 -12.85 1.95 -3.30
CA THR A 104 -13.66 0.77 -3.64
C THR A 104 -13.67 0.57 -5.15
N LEU A 105 -13.78 -0.68 -5.58
CA LEU A 105 -13.85 -1.07 -6.98
C LEU A 105 -15.31 -1.28 -7.39
N ASN A 106 -15.72 -0.72 -8.52
CA ASN A 106 -17.03 -0.91 -9.15
C ASN A 106 -18.24 -0.53 -8.28
N THR A 107 -18.05 0.30 -7.25
CA THR A 107 -19.12 0.84 -6.40
C THR A 107 -18.71 2.14 -5.75
N HIS A 108 -19.62 3.13 -5.73
CA HIS A 108 -19.45 4.37 -4.98
C HIS A 108 -19.90 4.24 -3.52
N LYS A 109 -20.59 3.15 -3.16
CA LYS A 109 -21.02 2.90 -1.79
C LYS A 109 -19.83 2.45 -0.95
N VAL A 110 -19.91 2.72 0.36
CA VAL A 110 -18.98 2.16 1.34
C VAL A 110 -19.26 0.67 1.49
N ASP A 111 -18.70 -0.13 0.59
CA ASP A 111 -18.84 -1.58 0.54
C ASP A 111 -17.45 -2.21 0.73
N MET A 112 -17.24 -2.76 1.93
CA MET A 112 -15.96 -3.34 2.34
C MET A 112 -15.64 -4.66 1.63
N GLN A 113 -16.61 -5.27 0.94
CA GLN A 113 -16.36 -6.44 0.10
C GLN A 113 -15.69 -6.06 -1.23
N LYS A 114 -15.89 -4.82 -1.68
CA LYS A 114 -15.26 -4.27 -2.88
C LYS A 114 -14.16 -3.26 -2.56
N LEU A 115 -13.61 -3.32 -1.34
CA LEU A 115 -12.46 -2.52 -0.97
C LEU A 115 -11.25 -2.91 -1.84
N LEU A 116 -10.46 -1.91 -2.25
CA LEU A 116 -9.20 -2.15 -2.94
C LEU A 116 -8.27 -2.98 -2.04
N GLY A 117 -8.02 -4.24 -2.43
CA GLY A 117 -7.22 -5.21 -1.67
C GLY A 117 -5.87 -5.55 -2.31
N GLY A 118 -5.28 -4.63 -3.08
CA GLY A 118 -4.01 -4.85 -3.78
C GLY A 118 -4.14 -5.39 -5.20
N GLN A 119 -5.31 -5.84 -5.64
CA GLN A 119 -5.54 -6.21 -7.05
C GLN A 119 -6.57 -5.30 -7.70
N ILE A 120 -6.32 -4.93 -8.94
CA ILE A 120 -7.20 -4.11 -9.78
C ILE A 120 -7.35 -4.80 -11.13
N GLY A 121 -8.57 -5.19 -11.48
CA GLY A 121 -8.88 -5.69 -12.82
C GLY A 121 -8.70 -4.59 -13.86
N LEU A 122 -8.25 -4.94 -15.07
CA LEU A 122 -7.96 -3.95 -16.12
C LEU A 122 -9.15 -3.07 -16.52
N GLU A 123 -10.37 -3.57 -16.32
CA GLU A 123 -11.62 -2.86 -16.62
C GLU A 123 -12.30 -2.30 -15.36
N ASP A 124 -11.67 -2.42 -14.19
CA ASP A 124 -12.27 -1.97 -12.94
C ASP A 124 -12.39 -0.43 -12.89
N PHE A 125 -13.50 0.00 -12.31
CA PHE A 125 -13.77 1.39 -12.04
C PHE A 125 -13.44 1.73 -10.58
N ILE A 126 -12.58 2.72 -10.36
CA ILE A 126 -12.06 3.06 -9.02
C ILE A 126 -12.85 4.22 -8.42
N PHE A 127 -13.55 3.98 -7.32
CA PHE A 127 -14.22 5.02 -6.55
C PHE A 127 -13.38 5.43 -5.35
N ALA A 128 -12.98 6.70 -5.28
CA ALA A 128 -12.21 7.25 -4.18
C ALA A 128 -13.12 7.87 -3.11
N HIS A 129 -13.06 7.33 -1.90
CA HIS A 129 -13.75 7.86 -0.73
C HIS A 129 -12.87 8.92 -0.09
N VAL A 130 -13.38 10.14 0.03
CA VAL A 130 -12.62 11.28 0.56
C VAL A 130 -13.10 11.67 1.95
N ARG A 131 -12.24 12.34 2.69
CA ARG A 131 -12.50 12.89 4.04
C ARG A 131 -13.73 13.79 4.02
N GLY A 132 -14.66 13.49 4.90
CA GLY A 132 -15.86 14.27 5.19
C GLY A 132 -15.81 14.82 6.62
N ASP A 133 -16.95 14.76 7.30
CA ASP A 133 -17.09 15.32 8.64
C ASP A 133 -16.27 14.54 9.66
N THR A 134 -15.72 15.30 10.62
CA THR A 134 -15.00 14.74 11.76
C THR A 134 -15.94 14.72 12.96
N LYS A 135 -15.92 13.61 13.69
CA LYS A 135 -16.69 13.42 14.92
C LYS A 135 -15.81 12.84 16.00
N GLU A 136 -16.16 13.15 17.24
CA GLU A 136 -15.49 12.62 18.41
C GLU A 136 -16.50 11.80 19.21
N VAL A 137 -16.09 10.62 19.63
CA VAL A 137 -16.93 9.71 20.41
C VAL A 137 -16.18 9.24 21.64
N GLU A 138 -16.82 9.37 22.79
CA GLU A 138 -16.35 8.79 24.04
C GLU A 138 -16.95 7.39 24.20
N VAL A 139 -16.10 6.41 24.50
CA VAL A 139 -16.50 5.01 24.64
C VAL A 139 -15.90 4.46 25.93
N THR A 140 -16.71 3.77 26.74
CA THR A 140 -16.23 3.06 27.92
C THR A 140 -15.91 1.61 27.57
N LYS A 141 -14.66 1.19 27.79
CA LYS A 141 -14.24 -0.18 27.50
C LYS A 141 -14.70 -1.15 28.58
N THR A 142 -15.81 -1.85 28.35
CA THR A 142 -16.38 -2.83 29.31
C THR A 142 -15.83 -4.25 29.14
N GLU A 143 -15.33 -4.59 27.96
CA GLU A 143 -14.79 -5.90 27.57
C GLU A 143 -13.40 -5.74 26.94
N ASP A 144 -12.64 -6.84 26.80
CA ASP A 144 -11.33 -6.80 26.11
C ASP A 144 -11.44 -6.39 24.65
N ALA A 145 -12.46 -6.92 23.98
CA ALA A 145 -12.71 -6.69 22.57
C ALA A 145 -13.79 -5.64 22.38
N LEU A 146 -13.45 -4.55 21.69
CA LEU A 146 -14.42 -3.52 21.31
C LEU A 146 -15.41 -4.01 20.23
N GLY A 147 -15.05 -5.09 19.52
CA GLY A 147 -15.80 -5.64 18.38
C GLY A 147 -15.59 -4.87 17.08
N LEU A 148 -14.42 -4.24 16.91
CA LEU A 148 -14.00 -3.62 15.66
C LEU A 148 -13.07 -4.54 14.90
N THR A 149 -13.22 -4.54 13.59
CA THR A 149 -12.23 -5.07 12.66
C THR A 149 -11.63 -3.90 11.89
N ILE A 150 -10.33 -3.68 12.05
CA ILE A 150 -9.62 -2.53 11.47
C ILE A 150 -8.87 -2.97 10.21
N THR A 151 -8.83 -2.08 9.22
CA THR A 151 -8.00 -2.22 8.03
C THR A 151 -7.36 -0.86 7.73
N ASP A 152 -6.42 -0.80 6.79
CA ASP A 152 -5.84 0.46 6.35
C ASP A 152 -5.75 0.55 4.83
N ASN A 153 -5.45 1.75 4.36
CA ASN A 153 -5.38 2.06 2.94
C ASN A 153 -3.96 1.95 2.37
N GLY A 154 -3.00 1.38 3.11
CA GLY A 154 -1.58 1.32 2.74
C GLY A 154 -0.87 2.68 2.67
N ALA A 155 -1.54 3.77 3.03
CA ALA A 155 -1.03 5.16 2.98
C ALA A 155 -1.16 5.90 4.32
N GLY A 156 -1.31 5.16 5.42
CA GLY A 156 -1.30 5.71 6.78
C GLY A 156 -2.67 6.11 7.35
N TYR A 157 -3.77 5.69 6.72
CA TYR A 157 -5.11 5.85 7.28
C TYR A 157 -5.71 4.50 7.61
N ALA A 158 -5.92 4.24 8.90
CA ALA A 158 -6.66 3.09 9.39
C ALA A 158 -8.15 3.44 9.51
N PHE A 159 -9.01 2.48 9.17
CA PHE A 159 -10.46 2.67 9.20
C PHE A 159 -11.19 1.38 9.57
N ILE A 160 -12.44 1.56 9.98
CA ILE A 160 -13.30 0.48 10.47
C ILE A 160 -13.85 -0.31 9.27
N LYS A 161 -13.41 -1.55 9.10
CA LYS A 161 -13.91 -2.46 8.06
C LYS A 161 -15.18 -3.18 8.49
N ARG A 162 -15.28 -3.54 9.78
CA ARG A 162 -16.43 -4.25 10.34
C ARG A 162 -16.68 -3.84 11.78
N ILE A 163 -17.95 -3.89 12.16
CA ILE A 163 -18.40 -3.79 13.55
C ILE A 163 -19.14 -5.09 13.85
N LYS A 164 -18.76 -5.78 14.91
CA LYS A 164 -19.38 -7.04 15.33
C LYS A 164 -20.72 -6.77 15.99
N ASP A 165 -21.77 -7.47 15.57
CA ASP A 165 -23.10 -7.36 16.18
C ASP A 165 -23.06 -7.68 17.68
N GLY A 166 -23.79 -6.88 18.47
CA GLY A 166 -23.87 -7.01 19.93
C GLY A 166 -22.64 -6.51 20.71
N SER A 167 -21.56 -6.12 20.02
CA SER A 167 -20.34 -5.58 20.65
C SER A 167 -20.53 -4.19 21.27
N ILE A 168 -19.51 -3.72 22.00
CA ILE A 168 -19.46 -2.36 22.56
C ILE A 168 -19.67 -1.33 21.46
N MET A 169 -18.92 -1.44 20.36
CA MET A 169 -18.97 -0.46 19.28
C MET A 169 -20.26 -0.53 18.46
N ASN A 170 -20.92 -1.69 18.43
CA ASN A 170 -22.25 -1.79 17.81
C ASN A 170 -23.33 -1.03 18.59
N ARG A 171 -23.15 -0.85 19.90
CA ARG A 171 -24.09 -0.06 20.73
C ARG A 171 -23.88 1.45 20.54
N VAL A 172 -22.70 1.85 20.08
CA VAL A 172 -22.36 3.24 19.77
C VAL A 172 -22.83 3.57 18.36
N GLN A 173 -24.09 3.98 18.21
CA GLN A 173 -24.73 4.23 16.91
C GLN A 173 -24.04 5.32 16.09
N THR A 174 -23.24 6.18 16.73
CA THR A 174 -22.49 7.22 16.04
C THR A 174 -21.31 6.65 15.25
N VAL A 175 -20.80 5.46 15.54
CA VAL A 175 -19.68 4.84 14.80
C VAL A 175 -20.21 3.99 13.66
N CYS A 176 -19.61 4.13 12.49
CA CYS A 176 -20.02 3.47 11.26
C CYS A 176 -18.86 2.75 10.58
N VAL A 177 -19.19 1.70 9.82
CA VAL A 177 -18.23 1.09 8.89
C VAL A 177 -17.79 2.14 7.86
N GLY A 178 -16.48 2.17 7.60
CA GLY A 178 -15.79 3.15 6.75
C GLY A 178 -15.27 4.37 7.47
N ASP A 179 -15.61 4.58 8.74
CA ASP A 179 -15.02 5.68 9.51
C ASP A 179 -13.51 5.46 9.69
N SER A 180 -12.73 6.47 9.35
CA SER A 180 -11.28 6.47 9.54
C SER A 180 -10.93 6.95 10.93
N ILE A 181 -10.05 6.23 11.62
CA ILE A 181 -9.61 6.58 12.97
C ILE A 181 -8.42 7.53 12.82
N GLU A 182 -8.55 8.74 13.35
CA GLU A 182 -7.50 9.75 13.26
C GLU A 182 -6.71 9.90 14.57
N ALA A 183 -7.38 9.74 15.70
CA ALA A 183 -6.77 9.80 17.01
C ALA A 183 -7.49 8.92 18.05
N ILE A 184 -6.73 8.44 19.04
CA ILE A 184 -7.21 7.72 20.22
C ILE A 184 -6.69 8.49 21.45
N ASN A 185 -7.57 8.98 22.32
CA ASN A 185 -7.19 9.81 23.50
C ASN A 185 -6.27 10.98 23.12
N ASP A 186 -6.65 11.76 22.10
CA ASP A 186 -5.88 12.88 21.53
C ASP A 186 -4.52 12.52 20.89
N GLN A 187 -4.07 11.27 21.00
CA GLN A 187 -2.89 10.79 20.30
C GLN A 187 -3.25 10.51 18.84
N SER A 188 -2.66 11.26 17.92
CA SER A 188 -2.82 11.01 16.49
C SER A 188 -2.20 9.66 16.12
N ILE A 189 -2.93 8.90 15.32
CA ILE A 189 -2.51 7.60 14.78
C ILE A 189 -2.35 7.65 13.25
N VAL A 190 -2.33 8.84 12.67
CA VAL A 190 -2.09 9.01 11.24
C VAL A 190 -0.67 8.54 10.92
N GLY A 191 -0.53 7.64 9.95
CA GLY A 191 0.72 6.97 9.62
C GLY A 191 0.86 5.58 10.25
N CYS A 192 0.08 5.26 11.28
CA CYS A 192 0.07 3.92 11.86
C CYS A 192 -0.63 2.93 10.92
N ARG A 193 -0.15 1.69 10.90
CA ARG A 193 -0.79 0.58 10.22
C ARG A 193 -1.95 0.04 11.05
N HIS A 194 -2.88 -0.65 10.39
CA HIS A 194 -4.09 -1.19 11.03
C HIS A 194 -3.79 -2.10 12.23
N TYR A 195 -2.69 -2.86 12.21
CA TYR A 195 -2.30 -3.75 13.31
C TYR A 195 -1.83 -3.00 14.55
N GLU A 196 -1.14 -1.87 14.38
CA GLU A 196 -0.72 -1.00 15.48
C GLU A 196 -1.94 -0.37 16.14
N VAL A 197 -2.87 0.13 15.32
CA VAL A 197 -4.13 0.71 15.79
C VAL A 197 -4.98 -0.33 16.53
N ALA A 198 -5.09 -1.55 16.00
CA ALA A 198 -5.80 -2.65 16.66
C ALA A 198 -5.14 -3.04 17.99
N LYS A 199 -3.80 -3.03 18.05
CA LYS A 199 -3.04 -3.27 19.28
C LYS A 199 -3.31 -2.17 20.32
N MET A 200 -3.21 -0.89 19.93
CA MET A 200 -3.51 0.24 20.83
C MET A 200 -4.92 0.13 21.42
N LEU A 201 -5.93 -0.16 20.60
CA LEU A 201 -7.32 -0.34 21.05
C LEU A 201 -7.46 -1.53 22.02
N ARG A 202 -6.74 -2.62 21.77
CA ARG A 202 -6.71 -3.80 22.66
C ARG A 202 -6.03 -3.51 23.99
N GLU A 203 -4.99 -2.69 24.00
CA GLU A 203 -4.20 -2.35 25.20
C GLU A 203 -4.84 -1.26 26.07
N LEU A 204 -5.87 -0.56 25.58
CA LEU A 204 -6.61 0.42 26.38
C LEU A 204 -7.11 -0.18 27.71
N PRO A 205 -7.02 0.57 28.83
CA PRO A 205 -7.42 0.10 30.14
C PRO A 205 -8.92 -0.24 30.18
N ARG A 206 -9.26 -1.36 30.82
CA ARG A 206 -10.66 -1.73 31.07
C ARG A 206 -11.31 -0.74 32.03
N THR A 207 -12.62 -0.56 31.90
CA THR A 207 -13.48 0.28 32.76
C THR A 207 -13.19 1.77 32.72
N GLN A 208 -12.30 2.24 31.84
CA GLN A 208 -12.05 3.66 31.63
C GLN A 208 -12.67 4.12 30.31
N PRO A 209 -13.19 5.36 30.26
CA PRO A 209 -13.56 6.00 29.01
C PRO A 209 -12.31 6.31 28.20
N PHE A 210 -12.44 6.21 26.87
CA PHE A 210 -11.44 6.68 25.92
C PHE A 210 -12.16 7.42 24.79
N THR A 211 -11.46 8.36 24.17
CA THR A 211 -12.00 9.14 23.04
C THR A 211 -11.46 8.62 21.71
N LEU A 212 -12.33 8.57 20.71
CA LEU A 212 -11.96 8.31 19.32
C LEU A 212 -12.33 9.51 18.48
N ARG A 213 -11.34 10.07 17.77
CA ARG A 213 -11.57 11.03 16.70
C ARG A 213 -11.71 10.28 15.39
N LEU A 214 -12.91 10.32 14.82
CA LEU A 214 -13.28 9.59 13.61
C LEU A 214 -13.58 10.56 12.47
N VAL A 215 -13.19 10.17 11.26
CA VAL A 215 -13.44 10.93 10.03
C VAL A 215 -14.31 10.10 9.13
N GLN A 216 -15.49 10.62 8.80
CA GLN A 216 -16.43 9.91 7.95
C GLN A 216 -16.06 10.10 6.48
N PRO A 217 -16.22 9.06 5.63
CA PRO A 217 -16.13 9.26 4.20
C PRO A 217 -17.32 10.12 3.73
N LYS A 218 -17.07 11.09 2.84
CA LYS A 218 -18.16 11.80 2.16
C LYS A 218 -19.00 10.80 1.39
N ARG A 219 -20.29 10.74 1.70
CA ARG A 219 -21.26 9.90 0.99
C ARG A 219 -21.98 10.75 -0.04
N ALA A 220 -22.29 10.17 -1.19
CA ALA A 220 -23.21 10.81 -2.12
C ALA A 220 -24.56 10.98 -1.42
N PHE A 221 -25.23 12.11 -1.61
CA PHE A 221 -26.61 12.23 -1.19
C PHE A 221 -27.42 11.19 -1.97
N ASP A 222 -28.14 10.31 -1.26
CA ASP A 222 -29.03 9.29 -1.86
C ASP A 222 -30.15 9.90 -2.75
N MET A 223 -30.24 11.24 -2.83
CA MET A 223 -31.26 12.00 -3.55
C MET A 223 -30.90 12.38 -4.99
N ILE A 224 -29.71 12.06 -5.50
CA ILE A 224 -29.40 12.23 -6.93
C ILE A 224 -29.29 10.84 -7.56
N GLY A 225 -30.44 10.24 -7.85
CA GLY A 225 -30.51 9.07 -8.72
C GLY A 225 -29.77 9.37 -10.02
N GLN A 226 -28.70 8.62 -10.29
CA GLN A 226 -28.04 8.67 -11.58
C GLN A 226 -29.06 8.31 -12.66
N ARG A 227 -29.52 9.33 -13.40
CA ARG A 227 -29.99 9.13 -14.77
C ARG A 227 -28.77 8.72 -15.59
N THR A 228 -28.44 7.43 -15.57
CA THR A 228 -27.50 6.85 -16.52
C THR A 228 -28.13 6.91 -17.91
N LYS A 229 -27.99 8.05 -18.61
CA LYS A 229 -27.91 8.00 -20.06
C LYS A 229 -26.59 7.30 -20.36
N SER A 230 -26.68 6.02 -20.67
CA SER A 230 -25.61 5.18 -21.21
C SER A 230 -25.08 5.82 -22.49
N SER A 231 -24.13 6.75 -22.36
CA SER A 231 -23.31 7.16 -23.48
C SER A 231 -22.32 6.02 -23.73
N LYS A 232 -22.59 5.25 -24.79
CA LYS A 232 -21.66 4.27 -25.33
C LYS A 232 -20.36 4.99 -25.67
N CYS A 233 -19.30 4.76 -24.90
CA CYS A 233 -17.95 4.96 -25.38
C CYS A 233 -17.70 3.95 -26.52
N PRO A 234 -17.28 4.37 -27.72
CA PRO A 234 -16.87 3.43 -28.76
C PRO A 234 -15.54 2.81 -28.34
N GLY A 235 -15.55 1.53 -28.03
CA GLY A 235 -14.33 0.74 -27.84
C GLY A 235 -13.74 0.38 -29.21
N GLU A 236 -12.77 1.16 -29.66
CA GLU A 236 -11.70 0.65 -30.52
C GLU A 236 -10.55 0.20 -29.63
N GLY A 237 -10.24 -1.09 -29.64
CA GLY A 237 -9.16 -1.67 -28.84
C GLY A 237 -9.36 -3.15 -28.58
N LYS A 238 -9.00 -3.96 -29.56
CA LYS A 238 -9.12 -5.41 -29.59
C LYS A 238 -8.12 -6.07 -28.62
N GLY A 239 -8.65 -6.84 -27.67
CA GLY A 239 -8.02 -8.05 -27.12
C GLY A 239 -7.09 -7.89 -25.93
N ALA A 240 -7.65 -7.78 -24.73
CA ALA A 240 -7.05 -8.38 -23.53
C ALA A 240 -8.09 -9.33 -22.95
N SER A 241 -7.71 -10.59 -22.71
CA SER A 241 -8.56 -11.54 -21.99
C SER A 241 -8.88 -10.90 -20.63
N GLY A 242 -10.15 -10.84 -20.22
CA GLY A 242 -10.58 -10.29 -18.92
C GLY A 242 -10.10 -11.09 -17.69
N LYS A 243 -8.93 -11.71 -17.78
CA LYS A 243 -8.26 -12.53 -16.76
C LYS A 243 -7.00 -11.88 -16.20
N GLU A 244 -6.53 -10.78 -16.78
CA GLU A 244 -5.36 -10.06 -16.29
C GLU A 244 -5.75 -9.05 -15.21
N THR A 245 -4.94 -8.94 -14.17
CA THR A 245 -5.10 -7.96 -13.10
C THR A 245 -3.78 -7.26 -12.82
N LEU A 246 -3.86 -5.98 -12.45
CA LEU A 246 -2.73 -5.24 -11.92
C LEU A 246 -2.62 -5.55 -10.43
N ARG A 247 -1.53 -6.21 -10.03
CA ARG A 247 -1.20 -6.46 -8.62
C ARG A 247 -0.32 -5.35 -8.10
N LEU A 248 -0.83 -4.61 -7.13
CA LEU A 248 -0.10 -3.67 -6.29
C LEU A 248 0.47 -4.45 -5.09
N ARG A 249 1.77 -4.27 -4.83
CA ARG A 249 2.46 -4.89 -3.70
C ARG A 249 2.91 -3.83 -2.71
N ALA A 250 2.87 -4.14 -1.41
CA ALA A 250 3.30 -3.27 -0.33
C ALA A 250 4.83 -3.10 -0.34
N ARG A 251 5.54 -4.16 -0.77
CA ARG A 251 6.98 -4.19 -1.01
C ARG A 251 7.24 -4.67 -2.44
N GLY A 252 7.41 -3.75 -3.38
CA GLY A 252 7.77 -4.04 -4.77
C GLY A 252 7.06 -3.17 -5.81
N ALA A 253 7.44 -3.33 -7.08
CA ALA A 253 6.77 -2.67 -8.20
C ALA A 253 5.52 -3.47 -8.63
N ALA A 254 4.47 -2.78 -9.08
CA ALA A 254 3.28 -3.45 -9.61
C ALA A 254 3.60 -4.35 -10.81
N SER A 255 2.95 -5.52 -10.82
CA SER A 255 3.06 -6.53 -11.86
C SER A 255 1.68 -6.79 -12.49
N LEU A 256 1.66 -7.09 -13.79
CA LEU A 256 0.50 -7.68 -14.44
C LEU A 256 0.54 -9.18 -14.17
N GLU A 257 -0.48 -9.70 -13.49
CA GLU A 257 -0.59 -11.10 -13.12
C GLU A 257 -1.96 -11.65 -13.54
N GLU A 258 -2.00 -12.94 -13.88
CA GLU A 258 -3.27 -13.64 -14.05
C GLU A 258 -4.01 -13.65 -12.72
N LEU A 259 -5.34 -13.56 -12.78
CA LEU A 259 -6.21 -13.63 -11.61
C LEU A 259 -5.82 -14.83 -10.73
N PRO A 260 -5.69 -14.67 -9.40
CA PRO A 260 -5.41 -15.79 -8.52
C PRO A 260 -6.40 -16.93 -8.76
N SER A 261 -5.92 -18.17 -8.67
CA SER A 261 -6.81 -19.32 -8.79
C SER A 261 -7.85 -19.28 -7.68
N ALA A 262 -9.06 -19.81 -7.94
CA ALA A 262 -10.14 -19.86 -6.94
C ALA A 262 -9.71 -20.50 -5.60
N ARG A 263 -8.71 -21.38 -5.64
CA ARG A 263 -8.09 -22.00 -4.46
C ARG A 263 -7.23 -21.01 -3.67
N GLU A 264 -6.42 -20.20 -4.35
CA GLU A 264 -5.59 -19.18 -3.71
C GLU A 264 -6.46 -18.08 -3.12
N GLU A 265 -7.53 -17.68 -3.82
CA GLU A 265 -8.52 -16.76 -3.26
C GLU A 265 -9.19 -17.33 -2.01
N ALA A 266 -9.59 -18.61 -2.03
CA ALA A 266 -10.18 -19.26 -0.87
C ALA A 266 -9.19 -19.33 0.31
N ALA A 267 -7.93 -19.69 0.03
CA ALA A 267 -6.88 -19.71 1.04
C ALA A 267 -6.62 -18.31 1.62
N ALA A 268 -6.53 -17.28 0.78
CA ALA A 268 -6.34 -15.90 1.22
C ALA A 268 -7.52 -15.42 2.08
N ARG A 269 -8.77 -15.77 1.72
CA ARG A 269 -9.95 -15.47 2.55
C ARG A 269 -9.87 -16.17 3.91
N SER A 270 -9.50 -17.45 3.96
CA SER A 270 -9.33 -18.17 5.22
C SER A 270 -8.23 -17.56 6.10
N VAL A 271 -7.13 -17.10 5.50
CA VAL A 271 -6.07 -16.39 6.25
C VAL A 271 -6.55 -15.03 6.75
N ASP A 272 -7.32 -14.28 5.94
CA ASP A 272 -7.91 -13.00 6.34
C ASP A 272 -8.92 -13.18 7.51
N ASP A 273 -9.66 -14.29 7.53
CA ASP A 273 -10.56 -14.63 8.64
C ASP A 273 -9.78 -15.02 9.93
N LEU A 274 -8.61 -15.66 9.80
CA LEU A 274 -7.71 -15.91 10.93
C LEU A 274 -7.09 -14.61 11.47
N LEU A 275 -6.71 -13.68 10.59
CA LEU A 275 -6.23 -12.35 11.00
C LEU A 275 -7.31 -11.58 11.79
N GLU A 276 -8.57 -11.72 11.38
CA GLU A 276 -9.69 -11.11 12.09
C GLU A 276 -9.90 -11.73 13.48
N SER A 277 -9.86 -13.06 13.58
CA SER A 277 -10.08 -13.75 14.86
C SER A 277 -8.97 -13.51 15.87
N TYR A 278 -7.70 -13.54 15.45
CA TYR A 278 -6.55 -13.39 16.33
C TYR A 278 -6.22 -11.92 16.63
N MET A 279 -6.27 -11.07 15.61
CA MET A 279 -5.73 -9.72 15.68
C MET A 279 -6.78 -8.63 15.50
N GLY A 280 -8.03 -8.96 15.16
CA GLY A 280 -9.08 -7.96 14.91
C GLY A 280 -8.77 -7.09 13.69
N ILE A 281 -7.99 -7.61 12.75
CA ILE A 281 -7.59 -6.90 11.53
C ILE A 281 -7.94 -7.72 10.30
N ARG A 282 -8.14 -7.02 9.18
CA ARG A 282 -8.28 -7.65 7.88
C ARG A 282 -7.38 -6.94 6.89
N ASP A 283 -6.52 -7.68 6.21
CA ASP A 283 -5.62 -7.18 5.20
C ASP A 283 -5.48 -8.24 4.10
N VAL A 284 -6.14 -7.95 2.97
CA VAL A 284 -6.20 -8.85 1.82
C VAL A 284 -4.82 -9.00 1.16
N GLU A 285 -4.02 -7.95 1.18
CA GLU A 285 -2.68 -7.94 0.62
C GLU A 285 -1.72 -8.75 1.48
N LEU A 286 -1.79 -8.56 2.80
CA LEU A 286 -1.05 -9.37 3.77
C LEU A 286 -1.42 -10.85 3.62
N ALA A 287 -2.72 -11.17 3.62
CA ALA A 287 -3.20 -12.54 3.48
C ALA A 287 -2.73 -13.19 2.16
N SER A 288 -2.76 -12.44 1.04
CA SER A 288 -2.26 -12.93 -0.24
C SER A 288 -0.75 -13.18 -0.21
N THR A 289 0.01 -12.31 0.45
CA THR A 289 1.46 -12.46 0.62
C THR A 289 1.79 -13.70 1.46
N MET A 290 1.02 -13.98 2.51
CA MET A 290 1.19 -15.20 3.32
C MET A 290 0.92 -16.47 2.51
N VAL A 291 -0.09 -16.46 1.64
CA VAL A 291 -0.38 -17.56 0.71
C VAL A 291 0.76 -17.77 -0.27
N GLU A 292 1.34 -16.70 -0.83
CA GLU A 292 2.50 -16.78 -1.73
C GLU A 292 3.72 -17.41 -1.04
N VAL A 293 4.09 -16.92 0.14
CA VAL A 293 5.23 -17.47 0.92
C VAL A 293 5.02 -18.96 1.24
N ALA A 294 3.79 -19.36 1.57
CA ALA A 294 3.46 -20.77 1.84
C ALA A 294 3.54 -21.68 0.61
N ARG A 295 3.53 -21.15 -0.62
CA ARG A 295 3.72 -21.96 -1.85
C ARG A 295 5.15 -22.44 -1.99
N GLU A 296 6.10 -21.60 -1.60
CA GLU A 296 7.54 -21.88 -1.71
C GLU A 296 8.05 -22.75 -0.56
N CYS A 297 7.27 -22.88 0.52
CA CYS A 297 7.61 -23.68 1.68
C CYS A 297 7.12 -25.14 1.57
N LEU A 298 7.91 -26.06 2.13
CA LEU A 298 7.61 -27.50 2.17
C LEU A 298 7.20 -27.99 3.56
N SER A 299 7.59 -27.28 4.62
CA SER A 299 7.29 -27.64 6.01
C SER A 299 6.75 -26.45 6.80
N PRO A 300 5.99 -26.69 7.90
CA PRO A 300 5.53 -25.62 8.79
C PRO A 300 6.69 -24.80 9.39
N ALA A 301 7.83 -25.45 9.68
CA ALA A 301 9.01 -24.79 10.23
C ALA A 301 9.70 -23.88 9.19
N ASP A 302 9.73 -24.28 7.92
CA ASP A 302 10.23 -23.43 6.83
C ASP A 302 9.30 -22.24 6.59
N PHE A 303 7.99 -22.48 6.69
CA PHE A 303 7.00 -21.41 6.60
C PHE A 303 7.15 -20.39 7.71
N ALA A 304 7.28 -20.81 8.98
CA ALA A 304 7.51 -19.89 10.10
C ALA A 304 8.75 -19.01 9.89
N ARG A 305 9.88 -19.61 9.48
CA ARG A 305 11.12 -18.85 9.21
C ARG A 305 10.98 -17.88 8.05
N SER A 306 10.32 -18.30 6.97
CA SER A 306 10.11 -17.45 5.79
C SER A 306 9.14 -16.30 6.11
N LEU A 307 8.11 -16.59 6.90
CA LEU A 307 7.15 -15.61 7.36
C LEU A 307 7.82 -14.57 8.26
N ASP A 308 8.65 -14.98 9.22
CA ASP A 308 9.42 -14.07 10.07
C ASP A 308 10.40 -13.21 9.28
N SER A 309 11.00 -13.75 8.21
CA SER A 309 11.90 -12.98 7.35
C SER A 309 11.18 -11.88 6.56
N VAL A 310 9.91 -12.08 6.19
CA VAL A 310 9.14 -11.14 5.35
C VAL A 310 8.26 -10.22 6.20
N LEU A 311 7.70 -10.75 7.28
CA LEU A 311 6.65 -10.16 8.12
C LEU A 311 7.00 -10.21 9.62
N GLY A 312 8.27 -10.31 9.98
CA GLY A 312 8.71 -10.38 11.39
C GLY A 312 8.29 -9.19 12.26
N GLU A 313 7.96 -8.05 11.65
CA GLU A 313 7.39 -6.87 12.33
C GLU A 313 6.05 -7.17 13.04
N PHE A 314 5.31 -8.18 12.57
CA PHE A 314 4.01 -8.56 13.14
C PHE A 314 4.13 -9.45 14.38
N ALA A 315 5.27 -10.13 14.57
CA ALA A 315 5.53 -11.06 15.68
C ALA A 315 4.36 -12.05 15.93
N PHE A 316 4.00 -12.82 14.90
CA PHE A 316 2.87 -13.74 14.95
C PHE A 316 3.08 -14.86 15.99
N PRO A 317 2.05 -15.22 16.78
CA PRO A 317 2.12 -16.39 17.65
C PRO A 317 2.35 -17.70 16.87
N GLY A 318 3.12 -18.63 17.42
CA GLY A 318 3.41 -19.91 16.76
C GLY A 318 2.15 -20.71 16.40
N GLU A 319 1.13 -20.68 17.26
CA GLU A 319 -0.18 -21.31 17.01
C GLU A 319 -0.87 -20.72 15.77
N PHE A 320 -0.84 -19.39 15.63
CA PHE A 320 -1.40 -18.71 14.46
C PHE A 320 -0.66 -19.12 13.17
N VAL A 321 0.67 -19.19 13.20
CA VAL A 321 1.47 -19.62 12.05
C VAL A 321 1.13 -21.06 11.65
N ALA A 322 0.93 -21.95 12.62
CA ALA A 322 0.53 -23.34 12.39
C ALA A 322 -0.88 -23.44 11.77
N GLU A 323 -1.85 -22.66 12.28
CA GLU A 323 -3.21 -22.61 11.73
C GLU A 323 -3.25 -22.05 10.31
N VAL A 324 -2.49 -21.00 10.02
CA VAL A 324 -2.34 -20.43 8.67
C VAL A 324 -1.76 -21.47 7.71
N TRP A 325 -0.69 -22.16 8.13
CA TRP A 325 -0.11 -23.23 7.33
C TRP A 325 -1.12 -24.36 7.07
N ALA A 326 -1.92 -24.73 8.08
CA ALA A 326 -2.96 -25.74 7.96
C ALA A 326 -4.10 -25.29 7.04
N ALA A 327 -4.52 -24.03 7.09
CA ALA A 327 -5.54 -23.48 6.19
C ALA A 327 -5.09 -23.52 4.73
N ILE A 328 -3.84 -23.13 4.47
CA ILE A 328 -3.27 -23.12 3.11
C ILE A 328 -2.97 -24.55 2.62
N SER A 329 -2.48 -25.43 3.49
CA SER A 329 -2.16 -26.82 3.16
C SER A 329 -3.38 -27.73 3.07
N GLY A 330 -4.41 -27.46 3.87
CA GLY A 330 -5.73 -28.07 3.75
C GLY A 330 -6.35 -27.73 2.40
N ALA A 331 -6.17 -26.48 1.94
CA ALA A 331 -6.46 -26.13 0.56
C ALA A 331 -5.61 -26.96 -0.41
N LYS A 332 -4.29 -27.19 -0.17
CA LYS A 332 -3.38 -28.08 -0.97
C LYS A 332 -3.84 -29.56 -1.05
N GLY A 333 -4.53 -30.09 -0.03
CA GLY A 333 -4.92 -31.50 0.09
C GLY A 333 -6.24 -31.90 -0.58
N GLY A 334 -7.04 -30.96 -1.07
CA GLY A 334 -8.29 -31.23 -1.79
C GLY A 334 -8.11 -31.77 -3.22
N ARG A 335 -7.44 -32.91 -3.38
CA ARG A 335 -7.69 -33.82 -4.52
C ARG A 335 -8.60 -34.92 -3.98
N LYS A 336 -9.72 -35.14 -4.67
CA LYS A 336 -10.53 -36.36 -4.52
C LYS A 336 -9.66 -37.61 -4.48
#